data_AF-A0A7C2C3L5-F1
#
_entry.id   AF-A0A7C2C3L5-F1
#
_cell.length_a   1.000
_cell.length_b   1.000
_cell.length_c   1.000
_cell.angle_alpha   90.00
_cell.angle_beta   90.00
_cell.angle_gamma   90.00
#
_symmetry.space_group_name_H-M   'P 1'
#
loop_
_entity.id
_entity.type
_entity.pdbx_description
1 polymer ?
#
loop_
_entity_poly.entity_id
_entity_poly.type
_entity_poly.pdbx_seq_one_letter_code
_entity_poly.pdbx_strand_id
1 'polypeptide(L)'
;FAAESRDLILNARQKLAEKGLDLVVANDTTAPDAGFEVDTNRVVFVYPDGRAEELPLLPKYEVAHRILDRVAELLRRRPPAG
;
A
#
# COMPACT_ATOMS: atom_id res chain seq x y z
N PHE A 1 3.71 4.62 2.63
CA PHE A 1 2.87 3.89 3.60
C PHE A 1 1.89 4.84 4.26
N ALA A 2 0.72 4.35 4.62
CA ALA A 2 -0.25 5.01 5.49
C ALA A 2 -0.84 3.98 6.46
N ALA A 3 -0.62 4.18 7.76
CA ALA A 3 -1.28 3.43 8.82
C ALA A 3 -2.47 4.27 9.29
N GLU A 4 -3.69 3.73 9.22
CA GLU A 4 -4.91 4.44 9.57
C GLU A 4 -5.82 3.56 10.41
N SER A 5 -6.56 4.17 11.32
CA SER A 5 -7.54 3.50 12.18
C SER A 5 -8.98 3.64 11.69
N ARG A 6 -9.25 4.55 10.74
CA ARG A 6 -10.56 4.81 10.13
C ARG A 6 -10.37 5.28 8.69
N ASP A 7 -11.34 4.98 7.84
CA ASP A 7 -11.41 5.45 6.45
C ASP A 7 -10.12 5.24 5.62
N LEU A 8 -9.49 4.07 5.80
CA LEU A 8 -8.18 3.70 5.26
C LEU A 8 -7.99 4.07 3.78
N ILE A 9 -8.95 3.73 2.92
CA ILE A 9 -8.89 3.99 1.47
C ILE A 9 -9.05 5.47 1.14
N LEU A 10 -9.94 6.18 1.85
CA LEU A 10 -10.14 7.62 1.64
C LEU A 10 -8.87 8.39 1.99
N ASN A 11 -8.29 8.12 3.16
CA ASN A 11 -7.06 8.76 3.62
C ASN A 11 -5.88 8.42 2.71
N ALA A 12 -5.79 7.17 2.24
CA ALA A 12 -4.77 6.76 1.27
C ALA A 12 -4.90 7.52 -0.06
N ARG A 13 -6.12 7.69 -0.58
CA ARG A 13 -6.39 8.46 -1.81
C ARG A 13 -6.03 9.94 -1.66
N GLN A 14 -6.38 10.56 -0.53
CA GLN A 14 -6.02 11.95 -0.24
C GLN A 14 -4.50 12.13 -0.22
N LYS A 15 -3.78 11.29 0.55
CA LYS A 15 -2.31 11.33 0.61
C LYS A 15 -1.66 11.13 -0.76
N LEU A 16 -2.23 10.23 -1.57
CA LEU A 16 -1.74 9.96 -2.92
C LEU A 16 -1.82 11.21 -3.79
N ALA A 17 -2.98 11.89 -3.80
CA ALA A 17 -3.20 13.10 -4.58
C ALA A 17 -2.38 14.29 -4.07
N GLU A 18 -2.39 14.55 -2.76
CA GLU A 18 -1.69 15.68 -2.12
C GLU A 18 -0.18 15.62 -2.32
N LYS A 19 0.39 14.41 -2.33
CA LYS A 19 1.85 14.21 -2.41
C LYS A 19 2.33 13.76 -3.79
N GLY A 20 1.43 13.61 -4.76
CA GLY A 20 1.76 13.15 -6.11
C GLY A 20 2.47 11.79 -6.12
N LEU A 21 1.99 10.84 -5.31
CA LEU A 21 2.61 9.52 -5.16
C LEU A 21 2.13 8.55 -6.24
N ASP A 22 3.01 7.67 -6.72
CA ASP A 22 2.66 6.61 -7.68
C ASP A 22 1.98 5.39 -7.03
N LEU A 23 2.09 5.26 -5.70
CA LEU A 23 1.53 4.16 -4.92
C LEU A 23 1.43 4.54 -3.44
N VAL A 24 0.30 4.21 -2.81
CA VAL A 24 0.17 4.19 -1.34
C VAL A 24 -0.14 2.77 -0.89
N VAL A 25 0.69 2.25 0.01
CA VAL A 25 0.43 1.01 0.75
C VAL A 25 -0.30 1.40 2.04
N ALA A 26 -1.58 1.10 2.11
CA ALA A 26 -2.45 1.40 3.25
C ALA A 26 -2.61 0.14 4.10
N ASN A 27 -2.31 0.20 5.40
CA ASN A 27 -2.44 -0.95 6.29
C ASN A 27 -3.42 -0.64 7.43
N ASP A 28 -4.33 -1.58 7.68
CA ASP A 28 -5.25 -1.51 8.82
C ASP A 28 -4.51 -1.97 10.08
N THR A 29 -4.37 -1.08 11.07
CA THR A 29 -3.71 -1.38 12.35
C THR A 29 -4.69 -1.62 13.48
N THR A 30 -5.99 -1.66 13.20
CA THR A 30 -7.04 -1.89 14.22
C THR A 30 -7.37 -3.37 14.39
N ALA A 31 -7.07 -4.18 13.39
CA ALA A 31 -7.30 -5.61 13.43
C ALA A 31 -6.27 -6.30 14.35
N PRO A 32 -6.70 -7.16 15.29
CA PRO A 32 -5.79 -7.81 16.24
C PRO A 32 -4.83 -8.80 15.57
N ASP A 33 -5.12 -9.23 14.34
CA ASP A 33 -4.34 -10.15 13.53
C ASP A 33 -3.46 -9.43 12.48
N ALA A 34 -3.41 -8.11 12.45
CA ALA A 34 -2.57 -7.34 11.51
C ALA A 34 -1.91 -6.10 12.15
N GLY A 35 -0.68 -5.77 11.74
CA GLY A 35 -0.05 -4.50 12.09
C GLY A 35 1.26 -4.64 12.86
N PHE A 36 1.47 -3.83 13.90
CA PHE A 36 2.81 -3.66 14.49
C PHE A 36 3.25 -4.87 15.34
N GLU A 37 2.36 -5.43 16.16
CA GLU A 37 2.72 -6.41 17.20
C GLU A 37 2.49 -7.89 16.82
N VAL A 38 2.18 -8.14 15.55
CA VAL A 38 1.97 -9.50 15.00
C VAL A 38 2.80 -9.70 13.74
N ASP A 39 3.05 -10.94 13.32
CA ASP A 39 3.90 -11.22 12.15
C ASP A 39 3.19 -11.04 10.80
N THR A 40 1.89 -10.78 10.84
CA THR A 40 1.01 -10.64 9.67
C THR A 40 0.58 -9.21 9.43
N ASN A 41 0.15 -8.93 8.20
CA ASN A 41 -0.42 -7.65 7.84
C ASN A 41 -1.51 -7.81 6.77
N ARG A 42 -2.46 -6.88 6.78
CA ARG A 42 -3.50 -6.73 5.76
C ARG A 42 -3.34 -5.36 5.15
N VAL A 43 -3.03 -5.32 3.86
CA VAL A 43 -2.73 -4.07 3.16
C VAL A 43 -3.60 -3.91 1.92
N VAL A 44 -3.84 -2.66 1.57
CA VAL A 44 -4.45 -2.27 0.31
C VAL A 44 -3.48 -1.39 -0.45
N PHE A 45 -3.19 -1.76 -1.69
CA PHE A 45 -2.45 -0.91 -2.61
C PHE A 45 -3.40 0.06 -3.27
N VAL A 46 -3.13 1.36 -3.16
CA VAL A 46 -3.93 2.43 -3.74
C VAL A 46 -3.09 3.17 -4.78
N TYR A 47 -3.64 3.34 -5.98
CA TYR A 47 -2.96 3.89 -7.15
C TYR A 47 -3.58 5.23 -7.61
N PRO A 48 -2.83 6.06 -8.38
CA PRO A 48 -3.32 7.36 -8.88
C PRO A 48 -4.52 7.29 -9.81
N ASP A 49 -4.69 6.18 -10.52
CA ASP A 49 -5.82 5.91 -11.42
C ASP A 49 -7.12 5.54 -10.67
N GLY A 50 -7.09 5.55 -9.33
CA GLY A 50 -8.21 5.20 -8.47
C GLY A 50 -8.33 3.70 -8.18
N ARG A 51 -7.49 2.85 -8.80
CA ARG A 51 -7.44 1.42 -8.52
C ARG A 51 -7.05 1.18 -7.07
N ALA A 52 -7.71 0.20 -6.46
CA ALA A 52 -7.39 -0.33 -5.16
C ALA A 52 -7.28 -1.85 -5.25
N GLU A 53 -6.22 -2.41 -4.70
CA GLU A 53 -5.94 -3.84 -4.71
C GLU A 53 -5.75 -4.32 -3.28
N GLU A 54 -6.72 -5.10 -2.79
CA GLU A 54 -6.70 -5.64 -1.44
C GLU A 54 -5.91 -6.95 -1.41
N LEU A 55 -4.99 -7.06 -0.47
CA LEU A 55 -4.33 -8.33 -0.18
C LEU A 55 -5.07 -9.08 0.94
N PRO A 56 -5.05 -10.42 0.92
CA PRO A 56 -5.45 -11.20 2.08
C PRO A 56 -4.51 -10.93 3.26
N LEU A 57 -4.83 -11.50 4.43
CA LEU A 57 -3.89 -11.50 5.54
C LEU A 57 -2.66 -12.33 5.17
N LEU A 58 -1.48 -11.72 5.20
CA LEU A 58 -0.23 -12.34 4.78
C LEU A 58 0.87 -12.09 5.80
N PRO A 59 1.90 -12.96 5.88
CA PRO A 59 3.13 -12.65 6.60
C PRO A 59 3.74 -11.33 6.09
N LYS A 60 4.29 -10.51 7.01
CA LYS A 60 4.97 -9.25 6.66
C LYS A 60 6.05 -9.42 5.61
N TYR A 61 6.74 -10.56 5.63
CA TYR A 61 7.74 -10.91 4.63
C TYR A 61 7.14 -11.01 3.22
N GLU A 62 5.98 -11.67 3.07
CA GLU A 62 5.30 -11.74 1.77
C GLU A 62 4.76 -10.37 1.35
N VAL A 63 4.20 -9.59 2.29
CA VAL A 63 3.76 -8.21 2.01
C VAL A 63 4.91 -7.37 1.47
N ALA A 64 6.11 -7.48 2.04
CA ALA A 64 7.30 -6.78 1.56
C ALA A 64 7.65 -7.14 0.11
N HIS A 65 7.61 -8.43 -0.25
CA HIS A 65 7.83 -8.87 -1.63
C HIS A 65 6.78 -8.32 -2.60
N ARG A 66 5.49 -8.36 -2.22
CA ARG A 66 4.43 -7.78 -3.06
C ARG A 66 4.63 -6.29 -3.29
N ILE A 67 5.07 -5.54 -2.27
CA ILE A 67 5.41 -4.12 -2.40
C ILE A 67 6.54 -3.93 -3.41
N LEU A 68 7.63 -4.71 -3.29
CA LEU A 68 8.77 -4.64 -4.21
C LEU A 68 8.37 -4.97 -5.65
N ASP A 69 7.49 -5.94 -5.87
CA ASP A 69 6.98 -6.28 -7.20
C ASP A 69 6.28 -5.08 -7.86
N ARG A 70 5.37 -4.40 -7.13
CA ARG A 70 4.63 -3.23 -7.64
C ARG A 70 5.59 -2.06 -7.92
N VAL A 71 6.55 -1.82 -7.02
CA VAL A 71 7.56 -0.77 -7.23
C VAL A 71 8.40 -1.07 -8.47
N ALA A 72 8.84 -2.32 -8.66
CA ALA A 72 9.61 -2.72 -9.84
C ALA A 72 8.80 -2.58 -11.14
N GLU A 73 7.49 -2.84 -11.12
CA GLU A 73 6.61 -2.58 -12.26
C GLU A 73 6.44 -1.08 -12.56
N LEU A 74 6.25 -0.25 -11.52
CA LEU A 74 6.13 1.21 -11.67
C LEU A 74 7.39 1.81 -12.27
N LEU A 75 8.57 1.40 -11.79
CA LEU A 75 9.86 1.85 -12.31
C LEU A 75 10.08 1.44 -13.77
N ARG A 76 9.61 0.24 -14.18
CA ARG A 76 9.69 -0.20 -15.58
C ARG A 76 8.76 0.59 -16.52
N ARG A 77 7.64 1.09 -16.01
CA ARG A 77 6.67 1.88 -16.79
C ARG A 77 7.06 3.35 -16.90
N ARG A 78 7.90 3.85 -15.99
CA ARG A 78 8.44 5.21 -16.07
C ARG A 78 9.58 5.21 -17.10
N PRO A 79 9.46 5.95 -18.21
CA PRO A 79 10.61 6.10 -19.11
C PRO A 79 11.79 6.69 -18.32
N PRO A 80 13.04 6.32 -18.66
CA PRO A 80 14.21 6.91 -18.03
C PRO A 80 14.09 8.44 -18.12
N ALA A 81 14.35 9.13 -17.00
CA ALA A 81 14.45 10.58 -17.02
C ALA A 81 15.55 10.94 -18.03
N GLY A 82 15.16 11.55 -19.14
CA GLY A 82 16.07 12.10 -20.14
C GLY A 82 16.86 13.28 -19.59
#